data_AF-X1JGX6-F1
#
_entry.id   AF-X1JGX6-F1
#
_cell.length_a   1.000
_cell.length_b   1.000
_cell.length_c   1.000
_cell.angle_alpha   90.00
_cell.angle_beta   90.00
_cell.angle_gamma   90.00
#
_symmetry.space_group_name_H-M   'P 1'
#
loop_
_entity.id
_entity.type
_entity.pdbx_description
1 polymer ?
#
loop_
_entity_poly.entity_id
_entity_poly.type
_entity_poly.pdbx_seq_one_letter_code
_entity_poly.pdbx_strand_id
1 'polypeptide(L)'
;MLSRDDGTPKPDPAGVLIAARKMGILPEELLLVGDFSLDIMAGHAAGAKTVLIVYDATRVIPPHPEPDYKINHLKELIPIVSSSRPK
;
A
#
# COMPACT_ATOMS: atom_id res chain seq x y z
N MET A 1 11.11 -9.02 -2.53
CA MET A 1 11.36 -8.13 -1.38
C MET A 1 12.21 -6.98 -1.90
N LEU A 2 11.73 -5.74 -1.83
CA LEU A 2 12.53 -4.55 -2.14
C LEU A 2 13.04 -4.02 -0.80
N SER A 3 14.36 -3.90 -0.67
CA SER A 3 14.99 -3.39 0.54
C SER A 3 15.19 -1.89 0.44
N ARG A 4 15.53 -1.24 1.57
CA ARG A 4 15.77 0.21 1.64
C ARG A 4 16.86 0.70 0.68
N ASP A 5 17.71 -0.21 0.22
CA ASP A 5 18.82 0.07 -0.70
C ASP A 5 18.42 0.03 -2.18
N ASP A 6 17.19 -0.38 -2.52
CA ASP A 6 16.74 -0.53 -3.91
C ASP A 6 16.04 0.72 -4.48
N GLY A 7 15.91 1.80 -3.71
CA GLY A 7 15.27 3.05 -4.17
C GLY A 7 15.13 4.14 -3.11
N THR A 8 14.60 5.29 -3.53
CA THR A 8 14.27 6.41 -2.63
C THR A 8 13.28 5.95 -1.56
N PRO A 9 13.47 6.32 -0.28
CA PRO A 9 12.54 5.93 0.78
C PRO A 9 11.15 6.53 0.58
N LYS A 10 10.13 5.85 1.12
CA LYS A 10 8.76 6.37 1.23
C LYS A 10 8.80 7.77 1.87
N PRO A 11 8.01 8.74 1.39
CA PRO A 11 6.80 8.58 0.58
C PRO A 11 7.02 8.51 -0.94
N ASP A 12 8.26 8.38 -1.41
CA ASP A 12 8.54 8.23 -2.84
C ASP A 12 7.88 6.96 -3.43
N PRO A 13 7.21 7.04 -4.59
CA PRO A 13 6.51 5.91 -5.21
C PRO A 13 7.43 4.89 -5.89
N ALA A 14 8.73 5.16 -6.06
CA ALA A 14 9.65 4.33 -6.84
C ALA A 14 9.64 2.86 -6.40
N GLY A 15 9.62 2.60 -5.09
CA GLY A 15 9.54 1.23 -4.58
C GLY A 15 8.28 0.48 -5.04
N VAL A 16 7.14 1.15 -5.05
CA VAL A 16 5.86 0.57 -5.49
C VAL A 16 5.87 0.34 -7.01
N LEU A 17 6.37 1.31 -7.77
CA LEU A 17 6.48 1.22 -9.23
C LEU A 17 7.44 0.10 -9.66
N ILE A 18 8.57 -0.07 -8.96
CA ILE A 18 9.50 -1.18 -9.20
C ILE A 18 8.82 -2.52 -8.90
N ALA A 19 8.03 -2.61 -7.81
CA ALA A 19 7.29 -3.83 -7.48
C ALA A 19 6.29 -4.19 -8.59
N ALA A 20 5.49 -3.23 -9.05
CA ALA A 20 4.54 -3.43 -10.15
C ALA A 20 5.24 -3.91 -11.43
N ARG A 21 6.36 -3.26 -11.81
CA ARG A 21 7.17 -3.66 -12.96
C ARG A 21 7.73 -5.08 -12.82
N LYS A 22 8.27 -5.44 -11.65
CA LYS A 22 8.80 -6.80 -11.40
C LYS A 22 7.72 -7.88 -11.47
N MET A 23 6.48 -7.52 -11.13
CA MET A 23 5.31 -8.41 -11.21
C MET A 23 4.66 -8.42 -12.62
N GLY A 24 5.03 -7.49 -13.50
CA GLY A 24 4.45 -7.37 -14.83
C GLY A 24 3.00 -6.86 -14.81
N ILE A 25 2.61 -6.11 -13.78
CA ILE A 25 1.25 -5.56 -13.61
C ILE A 25 1.28 -4.02 -13.61
N LEU A 26 0.11 -3.42 -13.84
CA LEU A 26 -0.07 -1.98 -13.66
C LEU A 26 -0.11 -1.62 -12.17
N PRO A 27 0.34 -0.42 -11.76
CA PRO A 27 0.24 0.01 -10.38
C PRO A 27 -1.20 -0.02 -9.82
N GLU A 28 -2.21 0.25 -10.65
CA GLU A 28 -3.63 0.19 -10.28
C GLU A 28 -4.14 -1.22 -9.94
N GLU A 29 -3.42 -2.25 -10.38
CA GLU A 29 -3.68 -3.66 -10.07
C GLU A 29 -2.96 -4.10 -8.78
N LEU A 30 -2.14 -3.22 -8.20
CA LEU A 30 -1.36 -3.48 -6.99
C LEU A 30 -2.11 -2.97 -5.74
N LEU A 31 -2.10 -3.79 -4.69
CA LEU A 31 -2.55 -3.40 -3.35
C LEU A 31 -1.35 -3.21 -2.44
N LEU A 32 -1.05 -1.97 -2.06
CA LEU A 32 -0.01 -1.64 -1.10
C LEU A 32 -0.59 -1.67 0.31
N VAL A 33 -0.07 -2.57 1.14
CA VAL A 33 -0.46 -2.72 2.54
C VAL A 33 0.69 -2.24 3.44
N GLY A 34 0.40 -1.34 4.37
CA GLY A 34 1.39 -0.80 5.30
C GLY A 34 0.76 -0.32 6.61
N ASP A 35 1.59 -0.01 7.60
CA ASP A 35 1.21 0.44 8.94
C ASP A 35 1.59 1.91 9.20
N PHE A 36 2.30 2.54 8.26
CA PHE A 36 2.70 3.95 8.33
C PHE A 36 2.02 4.80 7.27
N SER A 37 1.83 6.09 7.58
CA SER A 37 1.27 7.08 6.66
C SER A 37 2.09 7.21 5.36
N LEU A 38 3.41 7.00 5.46
CA LEU A 38 4.32 7.02 4.32
C LEU A 38 4.04 5.91 3.31
N ASP A 39 3.50 4.77 3.76
CA ASP A 39 3.07 3.69 2.88
C ASP A 39 1.90 4.17 2.02
N ILE A 40 0.92 4.81 2.65
CA ILE A 40 -0.28 5.30 1.97
C ILE A 40 0.10 6.37 0.94
N MET A 41 0.97 7.30 1.32
CA MET A 41 1.47 8.33 0.40
C MET A 41 2.20 7.72 -0.80
N ALA A 42 3.09 6.75 -0.57
CA ALA A 42 3.83 6.10 -1.65
C ALA A 42 2.93 5.29 -2.59
N GLY A 43 1.93 4.59 -2.04
CA GLY A 43 0.97 3.82 -2.84
C GLY A 43 0.10 4.73 -3.71
N HIS A 44 -0.47 5.78 -3.11
CA HIS A 44 -1.25 6.77 -3.85
C HIS A 44 -0.44 7.47 -4.94
N ALA A 45 0.79 7.90 -4.62
CA ALA A 45 1.67 8.53 -5.61
C ALA A 45 2.05 7.59 -6.76
N ALA A 46 2.04 6.27 -6.52
CA ALA A 46 2.27 5.26 -7.54
C ALA A 46 1.00 4.90 -8.35
N GLY A 47 -0.18 5.31 -7.90
CA GLY A 47 -1.47 4.90 -8.48
C GLY A 47 -1.97 3.53 -8.00
N ALA A 48 -1.41 3.00 -6.91
CA ALA A 48 -1.83 1.74 -6.31
C ALA A 48 -2.96 1.95 -5.30
N LYS A 49 -3.78 0.91 -5.11
CA LYS A 49 -4.73 0.88 -3.98
C LYS A 49 -3.97 0.70 -2.67
N THR A 50 -4.46 1.31 -1.62
CA THR A 50 -3.75 1.40 -0.33
C THR A 50 -4.57 0.84 0.83
N VAL A 51 -3.90 0.10 1.71
CA VAL A 51 -4.47 -0.41 2.96
C VAL A 51 -3.59 0.03 4.12
N LEU A 52 -4.18 0.70 5.10
CA LEU A 52 -3.53 1.03 6.35
C LEU A 52 -3.91 0.01 7.42
N ILE A 53 -2.92 -0.63 8.03
CA ILE A 53 -3.11 -1.48 9.21
C ILE A 53 -2.96 -0.62 10.46
N VAL A 54 -4.02 -0.55 11.25
CA VAL A 54 -4.09 0.23 12.48
C VAL A 54 -4.11 -0.72 13.68
N TYR A 55 -2.93 -0.95 14.27
CA TYR A 55 -2.84 -1.72 15.52
C TYR A 55 -3.31 -0.93 16.74
N ASP A 56 -3.02 0.38 16.75
CA ASP A 56 -3.39 1.33 17.79
C ASP A 56 -3.67 2.69 17.14
N ALA A 57 -4.94 3.08 17.11
CA ALA A 57 -5.38 4.31 16.47
C ALA A 57 -4.76 5.58 17.09
N THR A 58 -4.30 5.52 18.34
CA THR A 58 -3.70 6.68 19.01
C THR A 58 -2.28 7.01 18.52
N ARG A 59 -1.64 6.06 17.83
CA ARG A 59 -0.26 6.18 17.34
C ARG A 59 -0.17 6.42 15.83
N VAL A 60 -1.31 6.41 15.15
CA VAL A 60 -1.37 6.61 13.70
C VAL A 60 -1.41 8.10 13.40
N ILE A 61 -0.41 8.56 12.65
CA ILE A 61 -0.47 9.88 12.02
C ILE A 61 -1.44 9.76 10.84
N PRO A 62 -2.51 10.56 10.75
CA PRO A 62 -3.44 10.50 9.63
C PRO A 62 -2.68 10.74 8.30
N PRO A 63 -2.71 9.79 7.35
CA PRO A 63 -2.11 10.01 6.05
C PRO A 63 -2.91 11.02 5.23
N HIS A 64 -2.20 11.78 4.42
CA HIS A 64 -2.78 12.60 3.37
C HIS A 64 -2.08 12.23 2.06
N PRO A 65 -2.80 11.64 1.08
CA PRO A 65 -4.23 11.31 1.05
C PRO A 65 -4.67 10.18 2.01
N GLU A 66 -5.98 10.03 2.22
CA GLU A 66 -6.55 8.93 3.02
C GLU A 66 -6.36 7.56 2.33
N PRO A 67 -6.20 6.46 3.10
CA PRO A 67 -6.09 5.13 2.52
C PRO A 67 -7.44 4.66 1.97
N ASP A 68 -7.40 3.80 0.95
CA ASP A 68 -8.63 3.20 0.40
C ASP A 68 -9.31 2.26 1.40
N TYR A 69 -8.51 1.58 2.22
CA TYR A 69 -9.00 0.70 3.29
C TYR A 69 -8.21 0.91 4.59
N LYS A 70 -8.91 0.80 5.73
CA LYS A 70 -8.31 0.73 7.06
C LYS A 70 -8.71 -0.61 7.69
N ILE A 71 -7.73 -1.36 8.18
CA ILE A 71 -7.96 -2.66 8.84
C ILE A 71 -7.19 -2.71 10.15
N ASN A 72 -7.61 -3.58 11.08
CA ASN A 72 -6.91 -3.76 12.36
C ASN A 72 -6.12 -5.08 12.39
N HIS A 73 -6.46 -6.03 11.50
CA HIS A 73 -5.81 -7.33 11.41
C HIS A 73 -5.70 -7.81 9.97
N LEU A 74 -4.58 -8.46 9.60
CA LEU A 74 -4.30 -8.93 8.22
C LEU A 74 -5.38 -9.86 7.65
N LYS A 75 -6.14 -10.57 8.49
CA LYS A 75 -7.27 -11.42 8.06
C LYS A 75 -8.37 -10.64 7.35
N GLU A 76 -8.50 -9.35 7.64
CA GLU A 76 -9.45 -8.44 6.99
C GLU A 76 -9.06 -8.14 5.53
N LEU A 77 -7.85 -8.50 5.09
CA LEU A 77 -7.47 -8.42 3.67
C LEU A 77 -8.21 -9.45 2.80
N ILE A 78 -8.61 -10.59 3.36
CA ILE A 78 -9.25 -11.69 2.63
C ILE A 78 -10.48 -11.19 1.84
N PRO A 79 -11.46 -10.50 2.44
CA PRO A 79 -12.59 -9.97 1.69
C PRO A 79 -12.17 -8.90 0.66
N ILE A 80 -11.19 -8.05 0.98
CA ILE A 80 -10.72 -6.97 0.10
C ILE A 80 -10.14 -7.52 -1.21
N VAL A 81 -9.27 -8.53 -1.13
CA VAL A 81 -8.64 -9.14 -2.32
C VAL A 81 -9.57 -10.13 -3.04
N SER A 82 -10.55 -10.69 -2.33
CA SER A 82 -11.51 -11.62 -2.95
C SER A 82 -12.52 -10.90 -3.83
N SER A 83 -12.84 -9.64 -3.54
CA SER A 83 -13.69 -8.79 -4.36
C SER A 83 -12.98 -8.25 -5.61
N SER A 84 -11.64 -8.32 -5.67
CA SER A 84 -10.85 -7.77 -6.78
C SER A 84 -10.44 -8.82 -7.82
N ARG A 85 -11.18 -9.92 -7.98
CA ARG A 85 -10.84 -10.95 -8.97
C ARG A 85 -10.68 -10.31 -10.36
N PRO A 86 -9.50 -10.42 -10.99
CA PRO A 86 -9.33 -10.00 -12.37
C PRO A 86 -10.25 -10.86 -13.25
N LYS A 87 -10.89 -10.21 -14.22
CA LYS A 87 -11.75 -10.87 -15.21
C LYS A 87 -10.91 -11.50 -16.31
#